data_AF-A0A930MIB2-F1
#
_entry.id   AF-A0A930MIB2-F1
#
_cell.length_a   1.000
_cell.length_b   1.000
_cell.length_c   1.000
_cell.angle_alpha   90.00
_cell.angle_beta   90.00
_cell.angle_gamma   90.00
#
_symmetry.space_group_name_H-M   'P 1'
#
loop_
_entity.id
_entity.type
_entity.pdbx_description
1 polymer ?
#
loop_
_entity_poly.entity_id
_entity_poly.type
_entity_poly.pdbx_seq_one_letter_code
_entity_poly.pdbx_strand_id
1 'polypeptide(L)'
;MSDDFSVFWRNNERASALFYGLLARAEQDAYDDDFLAQLAAYREAGGDAAHADIFAAQYLLANGDAENAAVCAERARAKRPLNPAVWNVLASADEQCGDSLSAAIFRIYLHRFTHTPLPASLPQGLNAAALARLTRAMNGALNAPLAKSRAMCDGDVLVFRPDVFVGEYVPITTPEGSAAYWCGTYADGGFLSDRSYMMEDARSKDWFHDNICRDFPFDLQKAQEVHTAVNIDVPEGREVLLPIAGTKPLQELIISTPTHADQLAYLGQWFYSYMRLSAPTTITCEEPAPFAVGTPILLGHSARRHKLVLNILVDALPWNIVRTHFSEWMPNIARFFSNGTIFDAHFSTSEYTYPALPAIETGRYAHHTQLFQADASHELSRAFLTLGECMKDLGYYTAAPILSTDSIYNGTMRGYDRLISTVWNLPSGIGAARA
;
A
#
# COMPACT_ATOMS: atom_id res chain seq x y z
N MET A 1 -22.99 -26.37 -32.41
CA MET A 1 -21.71 -26.07 -31.73
C MET A 1 -21.53 -27.13 -30.69
N SER A 2 -20.56 -28.03 -30.88
CA SER A 2 -20.19 -29.02 -29.88
C SER A 2 -19.29 -28.33 -28.87
N ASP A 3 -19.81 -28.11 -27.67
CA ASP A 3 -19.04 -27.61 -26.53
C ASP A 3 -18.15 -28.75 -25.99
N ASP A 4 -17.10 -29.06 -26.74
CA ASP A 4 -16.06 -29.97 -26.31
C ASP A 4 -15.07 -29.23 -25.41
N PHE A 5 -15.39 -29.19 -24.11
CA PHE A 5 -14.50 -28.66 -23.07
C PHE A 5 -13.32 -29.59 -22.73
N SER A 6 -13.12 -30.72 -23.46
CA SER A 6 -12.00 -31.65 -23.20
C SER A 6 -10.62 -31.08 -23.57
N VAL A 7 -10.57 -29.98 -24.32
CA VAL A 7 -9.32 -29.33 -24.75
C VAL A 7 -8.81 -28.29 -23.74
N PHE A 8 -9.52 -28.05 -22.62
CA PHE A 8 -9.17 -26.91 -21.76
C PHE A 8 -7.83 -27.02 -21.02
N TRP A 9 -7.19 -28.19 -20.89
CA TRP A 9 -5.84 -28.29 -20.34
C TRP A 9 -5.09 -29.53 -20.84
N ARG A 10 -4.39 -29.44 -21.98
CA ARG A 10 -3.23 -30.32 -22.20
C ARG A 10 -2.02 -29.68 -21.55
N ASN A 11 -1.69 -30.13 -20.34
CA ASN A 11 -0.40 -29.84 -19.72
C ASN A 11 0.69 -30.31 -20.69
N ASN A 12 1.66 -29.45 -20.97
CA ASN A 12 2.80 -29.78 -21.81
C ASN A 12 3.66 -30.83 -21.10
N GLU A 13 3.39 -32.12 -21.36
CA GLU A 13 4.04 -33.25 -20.68
C GLU A 13 5.56 -33.18 -20.79
N ARG A 14 6.08 -32.75 -21.94
CA ARG A 14 7.52 -32.55 -22.16
C ARG A 14 8.07 -31.47 -21.23
N ALA A 15 7.46 -30.29 -21.18
CA ALA A 15 7.90 -29.22 -20.30
C ALA A 15 7.77 -29.62 -18.82
N SER A 16 6.72 -30.37 -18.46
CA SER A 16 6.53 -30.92 -17.11
C SER A 16 7.66 -31.88 -16.73
N ALA A 17 8.01 -32.85 -17.58
CA ALA A 17 9.09 -33.79 -17.32
C ALA A 17 10.45 -33.07 -17.17
N LEU A 18 10.70 -32.07 -18.04
CA LEU A 18 11.92 -31.26 -17.97
C LEU A 18 11.98 -30.44 -16.67
N PHE A 19 10.86 -29.85 -16.23
CA PHE A 19 10.75 -29.13 -14.95
C PHE A 19 11.10 -30.04 -13.77
N TYR A 20 10.50 -31.22 -13.67
CA TYR A 20 10.78 -32.14 -12.56
C TYR A 20 12.21 -32.66 -12.57
N GLY A 21 12.80 -32.89 -13.76
CA GLY A 21 14.20 -33.25 -13.83
C GLY A 21 15.14 -32.10 -13.42
N LEU A 22 14.81 -30.84 -13.72
CA LEU A 22 15.56 -29.68 -13.23
C LEU A 22 15.44 -29.52 -11.72
N LEU A 23 14.22 -29.72 -11.19
CA LEU A 23 13.97 -29.69 -9.76
C LEU A 23 14.79 -30.76 -9.03
N ALA A 24 14.76 -32.01 -9.51
CA ALA A 24 15.52 -33.10 -8.91
C ALA A 24 17.04 -32.85 -8.93
N ARG A 25 17.56 -32.25 -10.00
CA ARG A 25 18.98 -31.85 -10.08
C ARG A 25 19.30 -30.71 -9.10
N ALA A 26 18.44 -29.69 -9.01
CA ALA A 26 18.60 -28.58 -8.07
C ALA A 26 18.58 -29.06 -6.61
N GLU A 27 17.71 -30.02 -6.26
CA GLU A 27 17.65 -30.65 -4.94
C GLU A 27 18.91 -31.47 -4.58
N GLN A 28 19.67 -31.89 -5.59
CA GLN A 28 20.94 -32.62 -5.45
C GLN A 28 22.17 -31.70 -5.57
N ASP A 29 21.96 -30.38 -5.64
CA ASP A 29 22.99 -29.38 -5.92
C ASP A 29 23.80 -29.65 -7.20
N ALA A 30 23.18 -30.32 -8.18
CA ALA A 30 23.80 -30.71 -9.45
C ALA A 30 23.63 -29.60 -10.50
N TYR A 31 24.45 -28.55 -10.40
CA TYR A 31 24.46 -27.39 -11.29
C TYR A 31 25.59 -27.47 -12.34
N ASP A 32 25.54 -28.48 -13.20
CA ASP A 32 26.51 -28.79 -14.24
C ASP A 32 26.04 -28.42 -15.67
N ASP A 33 26.84 -28.74 -16.69
CA ASP A 33 26.49 -28.49 -18.10
C ASP A 33 25.19 -29.20 -18.52
N ASP A 34 24.90 -30.37 -17.93
CA ASP A 34 23.65 -31.09 -18.16
C ASP A 34 22.44 -30.32 -17.62
N PHE A 35 22.58 -29.68 -16.44
CA PHE A 35 21.55 -28.78 -15.90
C PHE A 35 21.24 -27.65 -16.88
N LEU A 36 22.27 -27.00 -17.44
CA LEU A 36 22.09 -25.94 -18.43
C LEU A 36 21.43 -26.45 -19.72
N ALA A 37 21.86 -27.60 -20.23
CA ALA A 37 21.28 -28.21 -21.43
C ALA A 37 19.78 -28.52 -21.21
N GLN A 38 19.43 -29.04 -20.03
CA GLN A 38 18.05 -29.32 -19.67
C GLN A 38 17.23 -28.05 -19.47
N LEU A 39 17.81 -26.99 -18.91
CA LEU A 39 17.17 -25.68 -18.76
C LEU A 39 16.88 -25.04 -20.12
N ALA A 40 17.83 -25.13 -21.06
CA ALA A 40 17.61 -24.70 -22.44
C ALA A 40 16.45 -25.47 -23.09
N ALA A 41 16.45 -26.80 -22.97
CA ALA A 41 15.37 -27.65 -23.47
C ALA A 41 14.00 -27.32 -22.83
N TYR A 42 13.97 -26.98 -21.54
CA TYR A 42 12.75 -26.55 -20.84
C TYR A 42 12.19 -25.25 -21.44
N ARG A 43 13.05 -24.27 -21.71
CA ARG A 43 12.66 -23.00 -22.35
C ARG A 43 12.14 -23.24 -23.77
N GLU A 44 12.84 -24.04 -24.57
CA GLU A 44 12.42 -24.39 -25.94
C GLU A 44 11.10 -25.15 -25.98
N ALA A 45 10.86 -26.00 -24.98
CA ALA A 45 9.61 -26.72 -24.85
C ALA A 45 8.43 -25.82 -24.43
N GLY A 46 8.62 -24.51 -24.21
CA GLY A 46 7.56 -23.60 -23.76
C GLY A 46 7.29 -23.70 -22.25
N GLY A 47 8.32 -24.01 -21.46
CA GLY A 47 8.26 -23.96 -20.00
C GLY A 47 7.90 -22.57 -19.46
N ASP A 48 7.40 -22.51 -18.22
CA ASP A 48 7.05 -21.24 -17.59
C ASP A 48 8.32 -20.40 -17.38
N ALA A 49 8.26 -19.16 -17.85
CA ALA A 49 9.41 -18.28 -17.87
C ALA A 49 9.90 -17.90 -16.46
N ALA A 50 9.02 -17.83 -15.45
CA ALA A 50 9.44 -17.55 -14.08
C ALA A 50 10.19 -18.75 -13.48
N HIS A 51 9.71 -19.98 -13.70
CA HIS A 51 10.46 -21.18 -13.30
C HIS A 51 11.82 -21.26 -13.99
N ALA A 52 11.89 -20.96 -15.29
CA ALA A 52 13.14 -20.97 -16.03
C ALA A 52 14.13 -19.88 -15.57
N ASP A 53 13.63 -18.75 -15.07
CA ASP A 53 14.43 -17.69 -14.47
C ASP A 53 14.94 -18.11 -13.07
N ILE A 54 14.13 -18.82 -12.27
CA ILE A 54 14.54 -19.38 -10.96
C ILE A 54 15.67 -20.39 -11.12
N PHE A 55 15.51 -21.39 -12.00
CA PHE A 55 16.55 -22.39 -12.24
C PHE A 55 17.84 -21.78 -12.77
N ALA A 56 17.74 -20.78 -13.67
CA ALA A 56 18.91 -20.04 -14.13
C ALA A 56 19.63 -19.34 -12.97
N ALA A 57 18.87 -18.70 -12.09
CA ALA A 57 19.42 -18.00 -10.93
C ALA A 57 20.11 -18.97 -9.94
N GLN A 58 19.53 -20.15 -9.70
CA GLN A 58 20.15 -21.19 -8.87
C GLN A 58 21.48 -21.68 -9.47
N TYR A 59 21.52 -21.97 -10.77
CA TYR A 59 22.74 -22.36 -11.46
C TYR A 59 23.84 -21.29 -11.37
N LEU A 60 23.48 -20.02 -11.64
CA LEU A 60 24.42 -18.90 -11.60
C LEU A 60 25.00 -18.71 -10.20
N LEU A 61 24.14 -18.80 -9.16
CA LEU A 61 24.56 -18.69 -7.77
C LEU A 61 25.51 -19.82 -7.37
N ALA A 62 25.24 -21.06 -7.78
CA ALA A 62 26.11 -22.21 -7.52
C ALA A 62 27.50 -22.07 -8.19
N ASN A 63 27.57 -21.32 -9.29
CA ASN A 63 28.80 -21.04 -10.03
C ASN A 63 29.46 -19.70 -9.65
N GLY A 64 29.00 -19.05 -8.57
CA GLY A 64 29.62 -17.83 -8.03
C GLY A 64 29.24 -16.53 -8.74
N ASP A 65 28.21 -16.54 -9.59
CA ASP A 65 27.71 -15.36 -10.31
C ASP A 65 26.44 -14.80 -9.64
N ALA A 66 26.63 -14.22 -8.46
CA ALA A 66 25.54 -13.67 -7.66
C ALA A 66 24.82 -12.49 -8.35
N GLU A 67 25.56 -11.65 -9.08
CA GLU A 67 24.99 -10.49 -9.76
C GLU A 67 23.98 -10.92 -10.85
N ASN A 68 24.35 -11.86 -11.72
CA ASN A 68 23.43 -12.35 -12.75
C ASN A 68 22.34 -13.26 -12.17
N ALA A 69 22.62 -13.96 -11.06
CA ALA A 69 21.59 -14.69 -10.32
C ALA A 69 20.48 -13.75 -9.82
N ALA A 70 20.85 -12.62 -9.20
CA ALA A 70 19.91 -11.60 -8.75
C ALA A 70 19.04 -11.07 -9.91
N VAL A 71 19.65 -10.78 -11.07
CA VAL A 71 18.92 -10.33 -12.27
C VAL A 71 17.87 -11.36 -12.72
N CYS A 72 18.24 -12.64 -12.80
CA CYS A 72 17.32 -13.70 -13.17
C CYS A 72 16.19 -13.85 -12.14
N ALA A 73 16.53 -13.86 -10.85
CA ALA A 73 15.57 -14.01 -9.78
C ALA A 73 14.60 -12.81 -9.68
N GLU A 74 15.05 -11.58 -9.94
CA GLU A 74 14.19 -10.40 -10.03
C GLU A 74 13.20 -10.47 -11.20
N ARG A 75 13.61 -11.00 -12.36
CA ARG A 75 12.67 -11.26 -13.46
C ARG A 75 11.60 -12.28 -13.08
N ALA A 76 11.97 -13.31 -12.31
CA ALA A 76 11.00 -14.26 -11.77
C ALA A 76 10.08 -13.59 -10.74
N ARG A 77 10.62 -12.78 -9.81
CA ARG A 77 9.87 -12.05 -8.78
C ARG A 77 8.83 -11.12 -9.38
N ALA A 78 9.18 -10.40 -10.45
CA ALA A 78 8.25 -9.52 -11.14
C ALA A 78 7.00 -10.25 -11.68
N LYS A 79 7.12 -11.54 -12.00
CA LYS A 79 6.01 -12.40 -12.48
C LYS A 79 5.31 -13.16 -11.35
N ARG A 80 6.07 -13.52 -10.30
CA ARG A 80 5.66 -14.37 -9.18
C ARG A 80 6.25 -13.78 -7.89
N PRO A 81 5.72 -12.65 -7.39
CA PRO A 81 6.27 -11.98 -6.21
C PRO A 81 6.08 -12.79 -4.93
N LEU A 82 5.12 -13.73 -4.94
CA LEU A 82 4.79 -14.64 -3.84
C LEU A 82 5.32 -16.06 -4.11
N ASN A 83 6.63 -16.20 -4.20
CA ASN A 83 7.26 -17.50 -4.42
C ASN A 83 8.48 -17.67 -3.50
N PRO A 84 8.43 -18.59 -2.52
CA PRO A 84 9.55 -18.87 -1.64
C PRO A 84 10.86 -19.25 -2.35
N ALA A 85 10.79 -19.95 -3.49
CA ALA A 85 11.99 -20.30 -4.25
C ALA A 85 12.69 -19.04 -4.81
N VAL A 86 11.90 -18.05 -5.26
CA VAL A 86 12.42 -16.75 -5.71
C VAL A 86 13.06 -16.01 -4.53
N TRP A 87 12.39 -15.94 -3.39
CA TRP A 87 12.92 -15.26 -2.20
C TRP A 87 14.20 -15.91 -1.69
N ASN A 88 14.29 -17.24 -1.74
CA ASN A 88 15.49 -17.95 -1.32
C ASN A 88 16.70 -17.59 -2.18
N VAL A 89 16.53 -17.59 -3.50
CA VAL A 89 17.62 -17.24 -4.41
C VAL A 89 18.00 -15.76 -4.29
N LEU A 90 17.03 -14.85 -4.19
CA LEU A 90 17.30 -13.42 -3.97
C LEU A 90 18.01 -13.18 -2.65
N ALA A 91 17.58 -13.82 -1.57
CA ALA A 91 18.23 -13.68 -0.27
C ALA A 91 19.72 -14.05 -0.33
N SER A 92 20.06 -15.15 -1.00
CA SER A 92 21.45 -15.59 -1.15
C SER A 92 22.25 -14.74 -2.14
N ALA A 93 21.65 -14.33 -3.27
CA ALA A 93 22.31 -13.50 -4.26
C ALA A 93 22.61 -12.10 -3.69
N ASP A 94 21.63 -11.46 -3.03
CA ASP A 94 21.79 -10.15 -2.40
C ASP A 94 22.85 -10.16 -1.30
N GLU A 95 22.92 -11.24 -0.51
CA GLU A 95 23.95 -11.40 0.53
C GLU A 95 25.36 -11.49 -0.07
N GLN A 96 25.54 -12.26 -1.15
CA GLN A 96 26.83 -12.34 -1.86
C GLN A 96 27.21 -11.03 -2.56
N CYS A 97 26.21 -10.26 -3.02
CA CYS A 97 26.39 -8.92 -3.59
C CYS A 97 26.60 -7.82 -2.52
N GLY A 98 26.47 -8.14 -1.23
CA GLY A 98 26.62 -7.18 -0.13
C GLY A 98 25.37 -6.33 0.18
N ASP A 99 24.22 -6.58 -0.46
CA ASP A 99 22.93 -5.95 -0.12
C ASP A 99 22.26 -6.70 1.04
N SER A 100 22.82 -6.52 2.23
CA SER A 100 22.33 -7.15 3.45
C SER A 100 20.87 -6.80 3.80
N LEU A 101 20.37 -5.63 3.39
CA LEU A 101 18.99 -5.21 3.66
C LEU A 101 18.00 -5.98 2.79
N SER A 102 18.25 -6.07 1.48
CA SER A 102 17.38 -6.83 0.57
C SER A 102 17.41 -8.32 0.92
N ALA A 103 18.58 -8.87 1.26
CA ALA A 103 18.70 -10.23 1.78
C ALA A 103 17.83 -10.46 3.05
N ALA A 104 17.89 -9.54 4.02
CA ALA A 104 17.10 -9.62 5.24
C ALA A 104 15.58 -9.57 4.97
N ILE A 105 15.14 -8.73 4.03
CA ILE A 105 13.73 -8.63 3.62
C ILE A 105 13.22 -9.98 3.10
N PHE A 106 13.96 -10.61 2.19
CA PHE A 106 13.56 -11.90 1.63
C PHE A 106 13.63 -13.03 2.66
N ARG A 107 14.59 -13.01 3.58
CA ARG A 107 14.63 -13.95 4.72
C ARG A 107 13.44 -13.78 5.67
N ILE A 108 12.97 -12.55 5.90
CA ILE A 108 11.75 -12.32 6.70
C ILE A 108 10.52 -12.86 5.98
N TYR A 109 10.40 -12.66 4.66
CA TYR A 109 9.32 -13.29 3.89
C TYR A 109 9.36 -14.83 4.01
N LEU A 110 10.54 -15.46 3.86
CA LEU A 110 10.71 -16.89 4.07
C LEU A 110 10.32 -17.31 5.49
N HIS A 111 10.81 -16.62 6.52
CA HIS A 111 10.44 -16.90 7.90
C HIS A 111 8.92 -16.93 8.10
N ARG A 112 8.23 -15.94 7.53
CA ARG A 112 6.80 -15.79 7.72
C ARG A 112 5.95 -16.81 6.97
N PHE A 113 6.36 -17.19 5.77
CA PHE A 113 5.57 -18.08 4.89
C PHE A 113 6.01 -19.55 4.91
N THR A 114 7.25 -19.84 5.31
CA THR A 114 7.80 -21.19 5.34
C THR A 114 8.36 -21.58 6.72
N HIS A 115 8.18 -20.74 7.74
CA HIS A 115 8.63 -20.99 9.12
C HIS A 115 10.13 -21.28 9.28
N THR A 116 10.95 -20.82 8.34
CA THR A 116 12.41 -20.85 8.49
C THR A 116 12.82 -19.93 9.65
N PRO A 117 13.88 -20.23 10.42
CA PRO A 117 14.34 -19.32 11.47
C PRO A 117 14.66 -17.92 10.93
N LEU A 118 14.41 -16.88 11.75
CA LEU A 118 14.92 -15.54 11.44
C LEU A 118 16.46 -15.56 11.38
N PRO A 119 17.07 -14.73 10.53
CA PRO A 119 18.52 -14.64 10.46
C PRO A 119 19.11 -14.21 11.81
N ALA A 120 20.18 -14.89 12.23
CA ALA A 120 20.85 -14.64 13.51
C ALA A 120 21.54 -13.28 13.57
N SER A 121 21.91 -12.72 12.41
CA SER A 121 22.44 -11.37 12.26
C SER A 121 21.59 -10.58 11.27
N LEU A 122 21.34 -9.33 11.61
CA LEU A 122 20.67 -8.37 10.74
C LEU A 122 21.64 -7.24 10.38
N PRO A 123 21.35 -6.48 9.32
CA PRO A 123 22.23 -5.38 8.92
C PRO A 123 22.46 -4.42 10.08
N GLN A 124 23.70 -3.98 10.28
CA GLN A 124 24.00 -2.90 11.22
C GLN A 124 23.57 -1.56 10.63
N GLY A 125 23.25 -0.59 11.50
CA GLY A 125 22.94 0.78 11.06
C GLY A 125 21.60 0.92 10.33
N LEU A 126 20.60 0.11 10.67
CA LEU A 126 19.25 0.23 10.11
C LEU A 126 18.65 1.61 10.43
N ASN A 127 18.40 2.39 9.38
CA ASN A 127 17.65 3.64 9.50
C ASN A 127 16.12 3.38 9.47
N ALA A 128 15.33 4.43 9.70
CA ALA A 128 13.87 4.33 9.72
C ALA A 128 13.28 3.76 8.41
N ALA A 129 13.86 4.09 7.25
CA ALA A 129 13.41 3.58 5.96
C ALA A 129 13.70 2.07 5.80
N ALA A 130 14.83 1.59 6.30
CA ALA A 130 15.17 0.17 6.33
C ALA A 130 14.22 -0.59 7.27
N LEU A 131 13.96 -0.08 8.48
CA LEU A 131 13.00 -0.65 9.43
C LEU A 131 11.58 -0.68 8.86
N ALA A 132 11.17 0.33 8.10
CA ALA A 132 9.90 0.35 7.38
C ALA A 132 9.80 -0.81 6.37
N ARG A 133 10.85 -1.07 5.58
CA ARG A 133 10.88 -2.20 4.64
C ARG A 133 10.82 -3.56 5.34
N LEU A 134 11.54 -3.73 6.45
CA LEU A 134 11.51 -4.96 7.26
C LEU A 134 10.14 -5.16 7.94
N THR A 135 9.53 -4.07 8.42
CA THR A 135 8.17 -4.06 8.97
C THR A 135 7.20 -4.58 7.93
N ARG A 136 7.24 -4.08 6.69
CA ARG A 136 6.37 -4.58 5.63
C ARG A 136 6.56 -6.07 5.43
N ALA A 137 7.80 -6.56 5.26
CA ALA A 137 8.06 -7.98 5.05
C ALA A 137 7.42 -8.88 6.13
N MET A 138 7.44 -8.41 7.39
CA MET A 138 6.88 -9.13 8.54
C MET A 138 5.35 -8.99 8.67
N ASN A 139 4.70 -8.03 8.00
CA ASN A 139 3.26 -7.75 8.15
C ASN A 139 2.45 -8.03 6.88
N GLY A 140 1.15 -8.29 7.07
CA GLY A 140 0.19 -8.40 5.98
C GLY A 140 -0.14 -7.04 5.36
N ALA A 141 -0.96 -7.05 4.32
CA ALA A 141 -1.41 -5.84 3.64
C ALA A 141 -2.62 -5.16 4.32
N LEU A 142 -3.21 -5.82 5.32
CA LEU A 142 -4.42 -5.34 6.00
C LEU A 142 -4.10 -4.37 7.14
N ASN A 143 -5.11 -3.61 7.55
CA ASN A 143 -5.13 -2.79 8.78
C ASN A 143 -4.17 -1.60 8.81
N ALA A 144 -3.70 -1.07 7.67
CA ALA A 144 -2.96 0.19 7.68
C ALA A 144 -3.72 1.29 8.43
N PRO A 145 -3.08 2.10 9.29
CA PRO A 145 -1.63 2.24 9.50
C PRO A 145 -1.06 1.38 10.65
N LEU A 146 -1.76 0.33 11.10
CA LEU A 146 -1.27 -0.59 12.13
C LEU A 146 -0.19 -1.51 11.56
N ALA A 147 0.77 -1.87 12.39
CA ALA A 147 1.69 -2.97 12.16
C ALA A 147 1.74 -3.85 13.40
N LYS A 148 1.25 -5.10 13.29
CA LYS A 148 1.29 -6.08 14.38
C LYS A 148 2.72 -6.51 14.74
N SER A 149 3.63 -6.37 13.79
CA SER A 149 5.04 -6.74 13.94
C SER A 149 5.92 -5.65 13.34
N ARG A 150 5.90 -4.45 13.92
CA ARG A 150 6.78 -3.34 13.51
C ARG A 150 8.22 -3.68 13.89
N ALA A 151 9.11 -3.57 12.91
CA ALA A 151 10.54 -3.76 13.09
C ALA A 151 11.13 -2.55 13.82
N MET A 152 11.88 -2.80 14.90
CA MET A 152 12.49 -1.77 15.75
C MET A 152 13.87 -2.24 16.21
N CYS A 153 14.76 -1.29 16.52
CA CYS A 153 16.03 -1.59 17.19
C CYS A 153 15.87 -1.46 18.72
N ASP A 154 16.21 -2.53 19.44
CA ASP A 154 16.36 -2.55 20.90
C ASP A 154 17.84 -2.73 21.22
N GLY A 155 18.56 -1.60 21.35
CA GLY A 155 20.02 -1.58 21.28
C GLY A 155 20.50 -2.06 19.91
N ASP A 156 21.35 -3.10 19.89
CA ASP A 156 21.88 -3.72 18.67
C ASP A 156 21.03 -4.89 18.16
N VAL A 157 19.86 -5.13 18.75
CA VAL A 157 18.97 -6.26 18.40
C VAL A 157 17.74 -5.77 17.66
N LEU A 158 17.41 -6.40 16.53
CA LEU A 158 16.12 -6.16 15.89
C LEU A 158 15.02 -6.93 16.63
N VAL A 159 13.96 -6.22 16.98
CA VAL A 159 12.75 -6.78 17.57
C VAL A 159 11.53 -6.43 16.72
N PHE A 160 10.48 -7.23 16.86
CA PHE A 160 9.20 -6.97 16.23
C PHE A 160 8.14 -6.80 17.32
N ARG A 161 7.47 -5.65 17.34
CA ARG A 161 6.43 -5.33 18.33
C ARG A 161 5.23 -4.67 17.64
N PRO A 162 4.01 -4.80 18.18
CA PRO A 162 2.87 -4.05 17.67
C PRO A 162 3.10 -2.54 17.78
N ASP A 163 2.69 -1.78 16.77
CA ASP A 163 2.70 -0.32 16.79
C ASP A 163 1.81 0.27 15.68
N VAL A 164 1.59 1.59 15.73
CA VAL A 164 0.84 2.34 14.72
C VAL A 164 1.72 3.42 14.11
N PHE A 165 1.77 3.49 12.77
CA PHE A 165 2.37 4.63 12.08
C PHE A 165 1.44 5.83 12.21
N VAL A 166 1.78 6.76 13.10
CA VAL A 166 1.00 7.96 13.39
C VAL A 166 1.94 9.09 13.79
N GLY A 167 1.73 10.27 13.22
CA GLY A 167 2.70 11.35 13.32
C GLY A 167 3.93 11.14 12.45
N GLU A 168 3.86 10.23 11.49
CA GLU A 168 4.97 9.78 10.65
C GLU A 168 4.45 9.20 9.33
N TYR A 169 5.38 8.85 8.43
CA TYR A 169 5.03 8.25 7.14
C TYR A 169 4.66 6.78 7.25
N VAL A 170 3.62 6.38 6.52
CA VAL A 170 3.24 4.98 6.36
C VAL A 170 4.28 4.28 5.47
N PRO A 171 4.72 3.05 5.80
CA PRO A 171 5.77 2.35 5.07
C PRO A 171 5.24 1.82 3.72
N ILE A 172 5.08 2.71 2.75
CA ILE A 172 4.70 2.39 1.36
C ILE A 172 5.74 3.02 0.44
N THR A 173 6.11 2.32 -0.61
CA THR A 173 6.99 2.83 -1.65
C THR A 173 6.32 4.03 -2.31
N THR A 174 6.91 5.20 -2.12
CA THR A 174 6.40 6.43 -2.71
C THR A 174 6.84 6.52 -4.18
N PRO A 175 5.90 6.68 -5.14
CA PRO A 175 6.26 6.89 -6.54
C PRO A 175 7.09 8.16 -6.71
N GLU A 176 8.00 8.14 -7.69
CA GLU A 176 8.77 9.34 -8.05
C GLU A 176 7.79 10.47 -8.45
N GLY A 177 8.05 11.68 -7.95
CA GLY A 177 7.16 12.83 -8.17
C GLY A 177 5.88 12.85 -7.32
N SER A 178 5.66 11.87 -6.43
CA SER A 178 4.58 11.91 -5.44
C SER A 178 5.13 12.18 -4.03
N ALA A 179 4.32 12.82 -3.18
CA ALA A 179 4.58 12.83 -1.74
C ALA A 179 4.12 11.52 -1.09
N ALA A 180 4.74 11.17 0.03
CA ALA A 180 4.40 10.01 0.86
C ALA A 180 3.15 10.30 1.71
N TYR A 181 2.46 9.25 2.14
CA TYR A 181 1.37 9.39 3.10
C TYR A 181 1.92 9.60 4.50
N TRP A 182 1.65 10.77 5.06
CA TRP A 182 1.83 11.04 6.48
C TRP A 182 0.53 10.76 7.21
N CYS A 183 0.59 10.02 8.31
CA CYS A 183 -0.58 9.53 9.00
C CYS A 183 -0.93 10.39 10.21
N GLY A 184 -2.08 11.07 10.15
CA GLY A 184 -2.71 11.71 11.30
C GLY A 184 -3.85 10.86 11.89
N THR A 185 -4.41 11.36 12.97
CA THR A 185 -5.68 10.92 13.55
C THR A 185 -6.82 11.75 12.96
N TYR A 186 -7.96 11.13 12.73
CA TYR A 186 -9.16 11.85 12.32
C TYR A 186 -10.02 12.18 13.54
N ALA A 187 -10.42 13.45 13.71
CA ALA A 187 -11.32 13.86 14.79
C ALA A 187 -12.77 13.98 14.27
N ASP A 188 -13.65 13.22 14.88
CA ASP A 188 -15.10 13.18 14.64
C ASP A 188 -15.88 13.91 15.75
N GLY A 189 -15.38 15.07 16.20
CA GLY A 189 -16.05 15.94 17.18
C GLY A 189 -15.32 16.18 18.51
N GLY A 190 -13.99 16.03 18.58
CA GLY A 190 -13.15 16.33 19.76
C GLY A 190 -12.15 17.49 19.54
N PHE A 191 -11.37 17.85 20.56
CA PHE A 191 -10.31 18.87 20.42
C PHE A 191 -9.08 18.31 19.68
N LEU A 192 -8.28 19.22 19.11
CA LEU A 192 -7.25 18.89 18.10
C LEU A 192 -6.19 17.86 18.55
N SER A 193 -5.91 17.72 19.85
CA SER A 193 -4.89 16.78 20.36
C SER A 193 -5.45 15.65 21.22
N ASP A 194 -6.78 15.57 21.45
CA ASP A 194 -7.33 14.60 22.42
C ASP A 194 -6.98 13.16 22.06
N ARG A 195 -7.03 12.85 20.77
CA ARG A 195 -6.70 11.54 20.21
C ARG A 195 -5.20 11.21 20.27
N SER A 196 -4.31 12.21 20.30
CA SER A 196 -2.86 11.98 20.35
C SER A 196 -2.43 11.43 21.70
N TYR A 197 -3.00 11.92 22.81
CA TYR A 197 -2.68 11.42 24.15
C TYR A 197 -2.98 9.93 24.31
N MET A 198 -4.13 9.48 23.80
CA MET A 198 -4.47 8.06 23.79
C MET A 198 -3.50 7.27 22.91
N MET A 199 -3.16 7.79 21.73
CA MET A 199 -2.29 7.11 20.79
C MET A 199 -0.85 6.97 21.32
N GLU A 200 -0.30 8.01 21.97
CA GLU A 200 1.02 7.94 22.60
C GLU A 200 1.12 6.82 23.65
N ASP A 201 0.07 6.64 24.46
CA ASP A 201 0.04 5.61 25.50
C ASP A 201 -0.32 4.22 24.95
N ALA A 202 -1.25 4.12 23.99
CA ALA A 202 -1.89 2.85 23.64
C ALA A 202 -1.33 2.17 22.38
N ARG A 203 -0.67 2.90 21.46
CA ARG A 203 -0.34 2.40 20.11
C ARG A 203 0.47 1.12 20.06
N SER A 204 1.28 0.84 21.08
CA SER A 204 2.13 -0.35 21.15
C SER A 204 1.53 -1.51 21.96
N LYS A 205 0.34 -1.32 22.54
CA LYS A 205 -0.29 -2.29 23.43
C LYS A 205 -1.18 -3.26 22.64
N ASP A 206 -1.03 -4.56 22.88
CA ASP A 206 -1.82 -5.61 22.20
C ASP A 206 -3.33 -5.35 22.30
N TRP A 207 -3.82 -4.93 23.48
CA TRP A 207 -5.25 -4.68 23.68
C TRP A 207 -5.79 -3.58 22.76
N PHE A 208 -4.97 -2.59 22.39
CA PHE A 208 -5.39 -1.54 21.47
C PHE A 208 -5.59 -2.11 20.08
N HIS A 209 -4.59 -2.88 19.60
CA HIS A 209 -4.62 -3.54 18.30
C HIS A 209 -5.77 -4.53 18.17
N ASP A 210 -6.05 -5.32 19.20
CA ASP A 210 -7.05 -6.40 19.09
C ASP A 210 -8.49 -5.95 19.38
N ASN A 211 -8.69 -4.86 20.14
CA ASN A 211 -10.03 -4.53 20.67
C ASN A 211 -10.53 -3.14 20.35
N ILE A 212 -9.65 -2.14 20.24
CA ILE A 212 -10.04 -0.71 20.25
C ILE A 212 -9.70 0.00 18.93
N CYS A 213 -8.67 -0.45 18.20
CA CYS A 213 -8.26 0.19 16.96
C CYS A 213 -9.38 0.28 15.91
N ARG A 214 -10.38 -0.61 15.99
CA ARG A 214 -11.51 -0.65 15.06
C ARG A 214 -12.41 0.58 15.08
N ASP A 215 -12.39 1.31 16.20
CA ASP A 215 -13.19 2.51 16.40
C ASP A 215 -12.34 3.79 16.22
N PHE A 216 -11.12 3.64 15.69
CA PHE A 216 -10.16 4.73 15.57
C PHE A 216 -9.86 5.07 14.10
N PRO A 217 -10.50 6.12 13.53
CA PRO A 217 -10.18 6.59 12.19
C PRO A 217 -8.84 7.31 12.12
N PHE A 218 -8.10 7.01 11.07
CA PHE A 218 -6.85 7.67 10.69
C PHE A 218 -7.07 8.52 9.44
N ASP A 219 -6.34 9.64 9.33
CA ASP A 219 -6.36 10.55 8.19
C ASP A 219 -4.96 10.57 7.57
N LEU A 220 -4.78 9.83 6.48
CA LEU A 220 -3.53 9.75 5.75
C LEU A 220 -3.59 10.74 4.59
N GLN A 221 -2.63 11.66 4.53
CA GLN A 221 -2.53 12.61 3.42
C GLN A 221 -1.14 12.61 2.80
N LYS A 222 -1.09 12.84 1.50
CA LYS A 222 0.15 13.13 0.81
C LYS A 222 0.70 14.45 1.32
N ALA A 223 1.76 14.35 2.13
CA ALA A 223 2.31 15.48 2.87
C ALA A 223 3.83 15.41 2.97
N GLN A 224 4.43 16.55 3.28
CA GLN A 224 5.85 16.70 3.57
C GLN A 224 6.02 17.23 5.00
N GLU A 225 6.94 16.65 5.75
CA GLU A 225 7.41 17.21 7.01
C GLU A 225 8.33 18.40 6.78
N VAL A 226 8.05 19.50 7.50
CA VAL A 226 8.76 20.76 7.46
C VAL A 226 9.29 21.05 8.86
N HIS A 227 10.57 21.40 8.99
CA HIS A 227 11.24 21.61 10.27
C HIS A 227 11.42 23.09 10.66
N THR A 228 11.20 24.03 9.73
CA THR A 228 11.48 25.45 10.00
C THR A 228 10.48 26.32 9.29
N ALA A 229 10.53 26.38 7.97
CA ALA A 229 9.62 27.21 7.19
C ALA A 229 9.29 26.56 5.84
N VAL A 230 8.12 26.88 5.31
CA VAL A 230 7.69 26.52 3.97
C VAL A 230 7.02 27.72 3.31
N ASN A 231 7.25 27.88 2.01
CA ASN A 231 6.53 28.84 1.19
C ASN A 231 5.46 28.11 0.40
N ILE A 232 4.23 28.60 0.49
CA ILE A 232 3.08 28.06 -0.21
C ILE A 232 2.69 29.05 -1.30
N ASP A 233 2.89 28.62 -2.54
CA ASP A 233 2.46 29.38 -3.70
C ASP A 233 0.95 29.32 -3.84
N VAL A 234 0.33 30.50 -3.99
CA VAL A 234 -1.10 30.62 -4.27
C VAL A 234 -1.25 31.37 -5.59
N PRO A 235 -1.85 30.77 -6.64
CA PRO A 235 -2.03 31.43 -7.91
C PRO A 235 -2.85 32.72 -7.77
N GLU A 236 -2.50 33.76 -8.52
CA GLU A 236 -3.17 35.06 -8.47
C GLU A 236 -4.68 34.92 -8.72
N GLY A 237 -5.48 35.57 -7.87
CA GLY A 237 -6.95 35.53 -7.94
C GLY A 237 -7.56 34.16 -7.60
N ARG A 238 -6.79 33.22 -7.06
CA ARG A 238 -7.25 31.91 -6.60
C ARG A 238 -7.05 31.76 -5.11
N GLU A 239 -7.67 30.72 -4.58
CA GLU A 239 -7.53 30.32 -3.19
C GLU A 239 -7.17 28.85 -3.14
N VAL A 240 -6.45 28.45 -2.10
CA VAL A 240 -6.14 27.05 -1.80
C VAL A 240 -6.60 26.71 -0.40
N LEU A 241 -7.04 25.47 -0.18
CA LEU A 241 -7.11 24.87 1.14
C LEU A 241 -5.83 24.07 1.37
N LEU A 242 -5.08 24.42 2.40
CA LEU A 242 -3.85 23.76 2.78
C LEU A 242 -4.10 22.85 3.99
N PRO A 243 -4.01 21.52 3.84
CA PRO A 243 -3.97 20.62 4.98
C PRO A 243 -2.64 20.77 5.71
N ILE A 244 -2.67 20.90 7.03
CA ILE A 244 -1.47 21.05 7.86
C ILE A 244 -1.68 20.37 9.21
N ALA A 245 -0.70 19.60 9.67
CA ALA A 245 -0.77 18.86 10.93
C ALA A 245 0.45 19.09 11.81
N GLY A 246 0.21 19.25 13.11
CA GLY A 246 1.28 19.40 14.10
C GLY A 246 1.84 18.05 14.55
N THR A 247 3.03 18.08 15.14
CA THR A 247 3.62 16.95 15.87
C THR A 247 3.66 17.18 17.38
N LYS A 248 3.18 18.34 17.85
CA LYS A 248 3.06 18.71 19.26
C LYS A 248 1.67 19.27 19.59
N PRO A 249 1.18 19.09 20.83
CA PRO A 249 -0.01 19.78 21.28
C PRO A 249 0.22 21.29 21.30
N LEU A 250 -0.76 22.07 20.81
CA LEU A 250 -0.69 23.54 20.75
C LEU A 250 0.56 24.06 20.02
N GLN A 251 1.01 23.36 18.98
CA GLN A 251 2.19 23.76 18.21
C GLN A 251 1.92 25.09 17.49
N GLU A 252 2.73 26.11 17.80
CA GLU A 252 2.56 27.45 17.25
C GLU A 252 3.20 27.57 15.87
N LEU A 253 2.49 28.23 14.95
CA LEU A 253 2.95 28.60 13.63
C LEU A 253 2.76 30.09 13.39
N ILE A 254 3.76 30.72 12.78
CA ILE A 254 3.71 32.09 12.28
C ILE A 254 3.31 32.04 10.81
N ILE A 255 2.24 32.75 10.46
CA ILE A 255 1.66 32.82 9.12
C ILE A 255 1.90 34.22 8.56
N SER A 256 2.82 34.33 7.60
CA SER A 256 3.23 35.59 6.98
C SER A 256 2.70 35.69 5.55
N THR A 257 2.11 36.83 5.22
CA THR A 257 1.64 37.15 3.85
C THR A 257 2.19 38.51 3.41
N PRO A 258 2.29 38.80 2.10
CA PRO A 258 2.85 40.07 1.63
C PRO A 258 2.09 41.33 2.08
N THR A 259 0.80 41.20 2.41
CA THR A 259 -0.11 42.35 2.59
C THR A 259 -0.67 42.51 3.99
N HIS A 260 -0.50 41.53 4.88
CA HIS A 260 -1.05 41.56 6.24
C HIS A 260 0.05 41.34 7.26
N ALA A 261 -0.17 41.85 8.48
CA ALA A 261 0.67 41.52 9.62
C ALA A 261 0.64 40.01 9.88
N ASP A 262 1.75 39.49 10.43
CA ASP A 262 1.87 38.08 10.79
C ASP A 262 0.75 37.65 11.72
N GLN A 263 0.24 36.44 11.48
CA GLN A 263 -0.80 35.82 12.29
C GLN A 263 -0.27 34.56 12.95
N LEU A 264 -0.81 34.22 14.11
CA LEU A 264 -0.50 32.96 14.79
C LEU A 264 -1.58 31.93 14.49
N ALA A 265 -1.15 30.70 14.25
CA ALA A 265 -2.01 29.53 14.18
C ALA A 265 -1.49 28.44 15.12
N TYR A 266 -2.41 27.67 15.69
CA TYR A 266 -2.08 26.59 16.62
C TYR A 266 -2.56 25.26 16.07
N LEU A 267 -1.66 24.29 16.00
CA LEU A 267 -1.97 22.94 15.55
C LEU A 267 -2.13 21.99 16.73
N GLY A 268 -2.97 20.97 16.53
CA GLY A 268 -2.97 19.80 17.40
C GLY A 268 -1.94 18.78 16.95
N GLN A 269 -1.52 17.94 17.88
CA GLN A 269 -0.63 16.83 17.59
C GLN A 269 -1.35 15.77 16.75
N TRP A 270 -0.77 15.44 15.61
CA TRP A 270 -1.21 14.38 14.71
C TRP A 270 -2.66 14.56 14.25
N PHE A 271 -3.04 15.80 13.95
CA PHE A 271 -4.35 16.14 13.43
C PHE A 271 -4.24 17.16 12.30
N TYR A 272 -4.95 16.92 11.20
CA TYR A 272 -4.96 17.85 10.06
C TYR A 272 -5.97 18.99 10.26
N SER A 273 -5.44 20.19 10.48
CA SER A 273 -6.16 21.45 10.30
C SER A 273 -6.13 21.89 8.84
N TYR A 274 -7.05 22.78 8.45
CA TYR A 274 -7.10 23.33 7.10
C TYR A 274 -7.02 24.85 7.13
N MET A 275 -6.01 25.40 6.46
CA MET A 275 -5.86 26.84 6.27
C MET A 275 -6.35 27.23 4.89
N ARG A 276 -7.20 28.26 4.81
CA ARG A 276 -7.59 28.85 3.53
C ARG A 276 -6.66 30.01 3.19
N LEU A 277 -5.89 29.87 2.12
CA LEU A 277 -4.91 30.86 1.69
C LEU A 277 -5.36 31.51 0.38
N SER A 278 -5.24 32.84 0.30
CA SER A 278 -5.65 33.66 -0.86
C SER A 278 -4.50 34.47 -1.47
N ALA A 279 -3.30 34.33 -0.91
CA ALA A 279 -2.07 34.97 -1.37
C ALA A 279 -0.88 34.06 -1.03
N PRO A 280 0.28 34.20 -1.70
CA PRO A 280 1.50 33.50 -1.31
C PRO A 280 1.75 33.65 0.20
N THR A 281 2.06 32.54 0.87
CA THR A 281 2.13 32.50 2.33
C THR A 281 3.39 31.77 2.77
N THR A 282 4.14 32.37 3.68
CA THR A 282 5.23 31.72 4.41
C THR A 282 4.69 31.23 5.74
N ILE A 283 4.90 29.94 6.02
CA ILE A 283 4.52 29.32 7.29
C ILE A 283 5.80 28.94 8.01
N THR A 284 6.00 29.46 9.22
CA THR A 284 7.20 29.24 10.03
C THR A 284 6.83 28.61 11.36
N CYS A 285 7.61 27.61 11.79
CA CYS A 285 7.59 27.07 13.15
C CYS A 285 8.95 27.36 13.79
N GLU A 286 8.96 28.14 14.86
CA GLU A 286 10.20 28.46 15.59
C GLU A 286 10.60 27.36 16.58
N GLU A 287 9.64 26.52 16.99
CA GLU A 287 9.89 25.36 17.83
C GLU A 287 10.73 24.30 17.07
N PRO A 288 11.63 23.57 17.75
CA PRO A 288 12.41 22.50 17.14
C PRO A 288 11.58 21.22 16.96
N ALA A 289 10.40 21.33 16.34
CA ALA A 289 9.47 20.25 16.07
C ALA A 289 8.94 20.36 14.64
N PRO A 290 8.92 19.27 13.85
CA PRO A 290 8.37 19.34 12.51
C PRO A 290 6.85 19.52 12.52
N PHE A 291 6.31 19.94 11.39
CA PHE A 291 4.88 19.89 11.08
C PHE A 291 4.69 19.32 9.68
N ALA A 292 3.59 18.63 9.44
CA ALA A 292 3.28 18.04 8.14
C ALA A 292 2.44 19.00 7.30
N VAL A 293 2.86 19.23 6.06
CA VAL A 293 2.17 20.09 5.09
C VAL A 293 1.67 19.23 3.96
N GLY A 294 0.34 19.12 3.86
CA GLY A 294 -0.33 18.33 2.84
C GLY A 294 -0.36 19.02 1.48
N THR A 295 -0.75 18.25 0.46
CA THR A 295 -0.90 18.76 -0.90
C THR A 295 -1.96 19.87 -0.96
N PRO A 296 -1.63 21.10 -1.42
CA PRO A 296 -2.60 22.19 -1.50
C PRO A 296 -3.78 21.86 -2.43
N ILE A 297 -4.99 22.14 -1.96
CA ILE A 297 -6.23 21.92 -2.71
C ILE A 297 -6.65 23.24 -3.35
N LEU A 298 -6.39 23.38 -4.65
CA LEU A 298 -6.81 24.57 -5.40
C LEU A 298 -8.33 24.66 -5.47
N LEU A 299 -8.88 25.75 -4.93
CA LEU A 299 -10.32 26.03 -5.00
C LEU A 299 -10.74 26.48 -6.39
N GLY A 300 -11.93 26.03 -6.79
CA GLY A 300 -12.50 26.25 -8.11
C GLY A 300 -12.47 25.00 -8.98
N HIS A 301 -13.00 25.13 -10.19
CA HIS A 301 -13.27 23.99 -11.06
C HIS A 301 -13.03 24.37 -12.53
N SER A 302 -12.36 23.48 -13.28
CA SER A 302 -12.20 23.63 -14.72
C SER A 302 -13.42 23.10 -15.45
N ALA A 303 -14.02 23.91 -16.32
CA ALA A 303 -15.16 23.51 -17.16
C ALA A 303 -14.85 22.36 -18.13
N ARG A 304 -13.58 21.94 -18.27
CA ARG A 304 -13.16 20.81 -19.10
C ARG A 304 -13.37 19.44 -18.43
N ARG A 305 -13.77 19.41 -17.16
CA ARG A 305 -13.99 18.17 -16.39
C ARG A 305 -15.32 18.23 -15.65
N HIS A 306 -15.79 17.09 -15.13
CA HIS A 306 -16.96 17.07 -14.27
C HIS A 306 -16.61 17.59 -12.87
N LYS A 307 -17.58 18.20 -12.17
CA LYS A 307 -17.35 18.79 -10.85
C LYS A 307 -16.99 17.74 -9.79
N LEU A 308 -17.59 16.56 -9.91
CA LEU A 308 -17.42 15.45 -8.98
C LEU A 308 -17.57 14.15 -9.77
N VAL A 309 -16.66 13.21 -9.52
CA VAL A 309 -16.82 11.80 -9.86
C VAL A 309 -16.93 11.06 -8.54
N LEU A 310 -18.05 10.41 -8.29
CA LEU A 310 -18.34 9.71 -7.04
C LEU A 310 -18.41 8.21 -7.31
N ASN A 311 -17.56 7.46 -6.63
CA ASN A 311 -17.61 5.99 -6.61
C ASN A 311 -18.08 5.54 -5.21
N ILE A 312 -19.08 4.68 -5.17
CA ILE A 312 -19.59 4.08 -3.93
C ILE A 312 -19.42 2.58 -4.06
N LEU A 313 -18.56 2.02 -3.22
CA LEU A 313 -18.36 0.58 -3.11
C LEU A 313 -19.00 0.07 -1.82
N VAL A 314 -19.86 -0.93 -1.94
CA VAL A 314 -20.49 -1.60 -0.80
C VAL A 314 -19.88 -3.00 -0.69
N ASP A 315 -19.28 -3.31 0.46
CA ASP A 315 -18.69 -4.61 0.70
C ASP A 315 -19.78 -5.67 0.90
N ALA A 316 -19.55 -6.87 0.34
CA ALA A 316 -20.42 -8.04 0.44
C ALA A 316 -21.90 -7.81 0.09
N LEU A 317 -22.23 -7.01 -0.94
CA LEU A 317 -23.60 -6.77 -1.40
C LEU A 317 -24.10 -7.91 -2.33
N PRO A 318 -25.05 -8.77 -1.91
CA PRO A 318 -25.54 -9.87 -2.74
C PRO A 318 -26.60 -9.39 -3.74
N TRP A 319 -26.17 -8.90 -4.91
CA TRP A 319 -27.07 -8.28 -5.90
C TRP A 319 -28.23 -9.19 -6.34
N ASN A 320 -27.99 -10.50 -6.47
CA ASN A 320 -29.00 -11.48 -6.84
C ASN A 320 -30.22 -11.52 -5.89
N ILE A 321 -30.00 -11.19 -4.61
CA ILE A 321 -31.03 -11.10 -3.57
C ILE A 321 -31.59 -9.68 -3.49
N VAL A 322 -30.73 -8.67 -3.47
CA VAL A 322 -31.13 -7.26 -3.32
C VAL A 322 -31.97 -6.76 -4.50
N ARG A 323 -31.68 -7.20 -5.73
CA ARG A 323 -32.33 -6.69 -6.94
C ARG A 323 -33.86 -6.79 -6.93
N THR A 324 -34.43 -7.82 -6.28
CA THR A 324 -35.89 -8.00 -6.24
C THR A 324 -36.59 -7.06 -5.26
N HIS A 325 -35.83 -6.43 -4.36
CA HIS A 325 -36.31 -5.49 -3.34
C HIS A 325 -35.55 -4.16 -3.36
N PHE A 326 -34.86 -3.83 -4.46
CA PHE A 326 -33.86 -2.76 -4.48
C PHE A 326 -34.42 -1.40 -4.05
N SER A 327 -35.60 -1.02 -4.55
CA SER A 327 -36.27 0.23 -4.16
C SER A 327 -36.80 0.23 -2.73
N GLU A 328 -37.07 -0.94 -2.16
CA GLU A 328 -37.60 -1.11 -0.80
C GLU A 328 -36.46 -1.07 0.23
N TRP A 329 -35.39 -1.84 -0.01
CA TRP A 329 -34.28 -1.99 0.94
C TRP A 329 -33.19 -0.93 0.78
N MET A 330 -33.06 -0.33 -0.42
CA MET A 330 -32.06 0.71 -0.70
C MET A 330 -32.71 1.95 -1.35
N PRO A 331 -33.75 2.55 -0.74
CA PRO A 331 -34.60 3.55 -1.39
C PRO A 331 -33.84 4.80 -1.84
N ASN A 332 -32.83 5.22 -1.07
CA ASN A 332 -32.01 6.39 -1.41
C ASN A 332 -31.13 6.14 -2.65
N ILE A 333 -30.50 4.96 -2.72
CA ILE A 333 -29.63 4.57 -3.85
C ILE A 333 -30.50 4.33 -5.09
N ALA A 334 -31.61 3.61 -4.95
CA ALA A 334 -32.57 3.41 -6.04
C ALA A 334 -33.11 4.73 -6.60
N ARG A 335 -33.46 5.70 -5.74
CA ARG A 335 -33.88 7.04 -6.17
C ARG A 335 -32.76 7.80 -6.88
N PHE A 336 -31.54 7.78 -6.32
CA PHE A 336 -30.39 8.48 -6.91
C PHE A 336 -30.07 7.96 -8.32
N PHE A 337 -30.11 6.64 -8.52
CA PHE A 337 -29.82 6.00 -9.80
C PHE A 337 -31.05 5.76 -10.69
N SER A 338 -32.21 6.35 -10.37
CA SER A 338 -33.46 6.16 -11.12
C SER A 338 -33.40 6.59 -12.59
N ASN A 339 -32.52 7.55 -12.92
CA ASN A 339 -32.24 8.00 -14.28
C ASN A 339 -30.91 7.44 -14.83
N GLY A 340 -30.30 6.50 -14.12
CA GLY A 340 -29.03 5.87 -14.47
C GLY A 340 -29.20 4.57 -15.26
N THR A 341 -28.09 3.86 -15.44
CA THR A 341 -28.07 2.51 -16.02
C THR A 341 -27.71 1.51 -14.92
N ILE A 342 -28.49 0.43 -14.83
CA ILE A 342 -28.26 -0.67 -13.89
C ILE A 342 -27.77 -1.88 -14.69
N PHE A 343 -26.67 -2.49 -14.25
CA PHE A 343 -26.11 -3.69 -14.84
C PHE A 343 -26.43 -4.90 -13.97
N ASP A 344 -27.46 -5.67 -14.34
CA ASP A 344 -27.87 -6.86 -13.58
C ASP A 344 -26.92 -8.05 -13.69
N ALA A 345 -26.08 -8.05 -14.74
CA ALA A 345 -25.08 -9.08 -15.02
C ALA A 345 -23.66 -8.50 -14.86
N HIS A 346 -23.39 -7.90 -13.71
CA HIS A 346 -22.07 -7.39 -13.34
C HIS A 346 -21.43 -8.33 -12.31
N PHE A 347 -20.23 -8.83 -12.63
CA PHE A 347 -19.56 -9.88 -11.84
C PHE A 347 -18.25 -9.35 -11.24
N SER A 348 -17.96 -9.78 -10.01
CA SER A 348 -16.63 -9.58 -9.44
C SER A 348 -15.62 -10.48 -10.16
N THR A 349 -14.36 -10.04 -10.19
CA THR A 349 -13.25 -10.89 -10.63
C THR A 349 -12.74 -11.81 -9.52
N SER A 350 -13.18 -11.59 -8.28
CA SER A 350 -12.83 -12.40 -7.11
C SER A 350 -13.93 -12.32 -6.04
N GLU A 351 -14.36 -13.46 -5.52
CA GLU A 351 -15.32 -13.58 -4.41
C GLU A 351 -14.62 -13.44 -3.04
N TYR A 352 -13.66 -12.52 -2.95
CA TYR A 352 -12.92 -12.16 -1.74
C TYR A 352 -12.49 -10.69 -1.83
N THR A 353 -12.73 -9.92 -0.78
CA THR A 353 -12.53 -8.46 -0.75
C THR A 353 -11.11 -8.06 -1.16
N TYR A 354 -10.08 -8.70 -0.58
CA TYR A 354 -8.69 -8.30 -0.80
C TYR A 354 -8.25 -8.28 -2.27
N PRO A 355 -8.41 -9.36 -3.08
CA PRO A 355 -8.08 -9.33 -4.51
C PRO A 355 -9.07 -8.53 -5.37
N ALA A 356 -10.32 -8.34 -4.93
CA ALA A 356 -11.31 -7.58 -5.68
C ALA A 356 -10.98 -6.08 -5.73
N LEU A 357 -10.45 -5.51 -4.64
CA LEU A 357 -10.14 -4.08 -4.57
C LEU A 357 -9.08 -3.62 -5.60
N PRO A 358 -7.90 -4.27 -5.73
CA PRO A 358 -6.96 -3.95 -6.79
C PRO A 358 -7.52 -4.16 -8.19
N ALA A 359 -8.42 -5.13 -8.38
CA ALA A 359 -9.04 -5.35 -9.68
C ALA A 359 -9.97 -4.18 -10.07
N ILE A 360 -10.73 -3.63 -9.11
CA ILE A 360 -11.55 -2.43 -9.30
C ILE A 360 -10.66 -1.22 -9.62
N GLU A 361 -9.58 -1.05 -8.85
CA GLU A 361 -8.70 0.11 -8.99
C GLU A 361 -7.82 0.08 -10.24
N THR A 362 -7.54 -1.08 -10.82
CA THR A 362 -6.61 -1.20 -11.98
C THR A 362 -7.25 -1.74 -13.25
N GLY A 363 -8.45 -2.32 -13.16
CA GLY A 363 -9.07 -3.07 -14.26
C GLY A 363 -8.32 -4.37 -14.62
N ARG A 364 -7.50 -4.92 -13.72
CA ARG A 364 -6.69 -6.13 -13.96
C ARG A 364 -7.12 -7.29 -13.06
N TYR A 365 -7.13 -8.49 -13.62
CA TYR A 365 -7.36 -9.72 -12.85
C TYR A 365 -6.24 -9.98 -11.83
N ALA A 366 -6.57 -10.70 -10.75
CA ALA A 366 -5.63 -11.05 -9.68
C ALA A 366 -4.37 -11.81 -10.17
N HIS A 367 -4.46 -12.59 -11.26
CA HIS A 367 -3.29 -13.25 -11.85
C HIS A 367 -2.31 -12.29 -12.54
N HIS A 368 -2.70 -11.04 -12.79
CA HIS A 368 -1.81 -9.97 -13.25
C HIS A 368 -1.31 -9.11 -12.09
N THR A 369 -2.19 -8.70 -11.18
CA THR A 369 -1.81 -7.85 -10.04
C THR A 369 -0.96 -8.61 -9.02
N GLN A 370 -1.12 -9.94 -8.95
CA GLN A 370 -0.52 -10.84 -7.96
C GLN A 370 -0.93 -10.53 -6.51
N LEU A 371 -1.92 -9.66 -6.30
CA LEU A 371 -2.50 -9.31 -5.01
C LEU A 371 -3.68 -10.24 -4.69
N PHE A 372 -3.39 -11.45 -4.22
CA PHE A 372 -4.41 -12.44 -3.85
C PHE A 372 -4.22 -13.05 -2.45
N GLN A 373 -3.09 -12.78 -1.79
CA GLN A 373 -2.79 -13.23 -0.44
C GLN A 373 -2.64 -12.03 0.48
N ALA A 374 -3.63 -11.78 1.33
CA ALA A 374 -3.68 -10.63 2.25
C ALA A 374 -2.56 -10.66 3.30
N ASP A 375 -2.06 -11.85 3.61
CA ASP A 375 -0.90 -11.99 4.48
C ASP A 375 0.38 -11.46 3.82
N ALA A 376 0.45 -11.25 2.51
CA ALA A 376 1.65 -10.69 1.89
C ALA A 376 1.48 -9.21 1.53
N SER A 377 2.32 -8.35 2.09
CA SER A 377 2.34 -6.89 1.88
C SER A 377 3.20 -6.42 0.69
N HIS A 378 3.44 -7.31 -0.28
CA HIS A 378 4.10 -6.90 -1.52
C HIS A 378 3.20 -5.87 -2.25
N GLU A 379 3.84 -4.96 -2.96
CA GLU A 379 3.12 -3.88 -3.62
C GLU A 379 2.68 -4.24 -5.03
N LEU A 380 1.56 -3.62 -5.42
CA LEU A 380 1.13 -3.53 -6.79
C LEU A 380 2.25 -2.96 -7.66
N SER A 381 2.57 -3.64 -8.76
CA SER A 381 3.54 -3.13 -9.74
C SER A 381 3.13 -1.76 -10.25
N ARG A 382 4.09 -0.84 -10.32
CA ARG A 382 3.92 0.51 -10.89
C ARG A 382 3.59 0.51 -12.39
N ALA A 383 3.78 -0.62 -13.07
CA ALA A 383 3.35 -0.79 -14.46
C ALA A 383 1.82 -0.79 -14.62
N PHE A 384 1.07 -1.04 -13.54
CA PHE A 384 -0.38 -0.99 -13.53
C PHE A 384 -0.86 0.32 -12.92
N LEU A 385 -1.28 1.27 -13.75
CA LEU A 385 -1.88 2.52 -13.28
C LEU A 385 -3.18 2.24 -12.51
N THR A 386 -3.37 2.95 -11.40
CA THR A 386 -4.60 2.90 -10.62
C THR A 386 -5.60 3.97 -11.08
N LEU A 387 -6.88 3.79 -10.75
CA LEU A 387 -7.94 4.74 -11.07
C LEU A 387 -7.60 6.12 -10.49
N GLY A 388 -7.11 6.16 -9.24
CA GLY A 388 -6.65 7.40 -8.62
C GLY A 388 -5.54 8.10 -9.43
N GLU A 389 -4.54 7.36 -9.93
CA GLU A 389 -3.46 7.92 -10.76
C GLU A 389 -4.03 8.50 -12.07
N CYS A 390 -4.86 7.73 -12.77
CA CYS A 390 -5.52 8.19 -14.00
C CYS A 390 -6.39 9.44 -13.78
N MET A 391 -7.11 9.51 -12.66
CA MET A 391 -7.96 10.66 -12.32
C MET A 391 -7.12 11.89 -11.96
N LYS A 392 -5.96 11.70 -11.32
CA LYS A 392 -5.02 12.78 -11.02
C LYS A 392 -4.42 13.38 -12.30
N ASP A 393 -4.09 12.55 -13.30
CA ASP A 393 -3.64 13.01 -14.62
C ASP A 393 -4.70 13.84 -15.36
N LEU A 394 -5.99 13.57 -15.10
CA LEU A 394 -7.11 14.38 -15.58
C LEU A 394 -7.34 15.67 -14.76
N GLY A 395 -6.52 15.91 -13.74
CA GLY A 395 -6.54 17.10 -12.90
C GLY A 395 -7.60 17.08 -11.79
N TYR A 396 -8.01 15.88 -11.34
CA TYR A 396 -8.85 15.73 -10.15
C TYR A 396 -8.00 15.65 -8.87
N TYR A 397 -8.50 16.27 -7.80
CA TYR A 397 -8.06 15.94 -6.45
C TYR A 397 -8.78 14.67 -6.02
N THR A 398 -8.02 13.66 -5.61
CA THR A 398 -8.56 12.31 -5.40
C THR A 398 -8.59 12.00 -3.90
N ALA A 399 -9.75 11.62 -3.38
CA ALA A 399 -9.91 11.34 -1.95
C ALA A 399 -10.82 10.14 -1.72
N ALA A 400 -10.48 9.33 -0.71
CA ALA A 400 -11.29 8.23 -0.21
C ALA A 400 -11.65 8.52 1.26
N PRO A 401 -12.76 9.24 1.53
CA PRO A 401 -13.12 9.69 2.88
C PRO A 401 -13.73 8.58 3.75
N ILE A 402 -14.06 7.43 3.15
CA ILE A 402 -14.50 6.22 3.84
C ILE A 402 -13.86 5.07 3.07
N LEU A 403 -12.78 4.47 3.59
CA LEU A 403 -12.16 3.31 2.96
C LEU A 403 -11.83 2.20 3.96
N SER A 404 -11.87 0.96 3.46
CA SER A 404 -11.17 -0.15 4.10
C SER A 404 -9.66 0.03 3.97
N THR A 405 -8.91 -0.41 4.98
CA THR A 405 -7.46 -0.30 5.05
C THR A 405 -6.69 -1.17 4.05
N ASP A 406 -7.37 -2.12 3.41
CA ASP A 406 -6.75 -3.29 2.77
C ASP A 406 -5.95 -2.97 1.49
N SER A 407 -6.18 -1.80 0.91
CA SER A 407 -5.55 -1.32 -0.32
C SER A 407 -4.38 -0.35 -0.08
N ILE A 408 -4.08 -0.04 1.19
CA ILE A 408 -3.08 0.96 1.54
C ILE A 408 -1.66 0.36 1.46
N TYR A 409 -1.36 -0.68 2.23
CA TYR A 409 0.01 -1.25 2.29
C TYR A 409 0.46 -1.95 1.00
N ASN A 410 -0.47 -2.41 0.17
CA ASN A 410 -0.15 -2.98 -1.14
C ASN A 410 0.00 -1.91 -2.23
N GLY A 411 -0.08 -0.62 -1.90
CA GLY A 411 0.17 0.48 -2.84
C GLY A 411 -0.93 0.67 -3.90
N THR A 412 -2.11 0.08 -3.73
CA THR A 412 -3.26 0.26 -4.63
C THR A 412 -3.84 1.67 -4.49
N MET A 413 -3.80 2.25 -3.29
CA MET A 413 -4.33 3.61 -3.06
C MET A 413 -3.38 4.74 -3.48
N ARG A 414 -2.20 4.48 -4.03
CA ARG A 414 -1.14 5.49 -4.28
C ARG A 414 -1.54 6.66 -5.18
N GLY A 415 -2.64 6.56 -5.94
CA GLY A 415 -3.18 7.65 -6.74
C GLY A 415 -3.89 8.73 -5.91
N TYR A 416 -4.38 8.39 -4.73
CA TYR A 416 -5.22 9.25 -3.89
C TYR A 416 -4.41 10.31 -3.12
N ASP A 417 -4.92 11.51 -2.93
CA ASP A 417 -4.26 12.57 -2.15
C ASP A 417 -4.59 12.49 -0.65
N ARG A 418 -5.80 11.99 -0.31
CA ARG A 418 -6.28 11.80 1.07
C ARG A 418 -7.06 10.51 1.24
N LEU A 419 -6.79 9.82 2.34
CA LEU A 419 -7.41 8.55 2.73
C LEU A 419 -7.86 8.66 4.19
N ILE A 420 -9.15 8.46 4.47
CA ILE A 420 -9.66 8.34 5.84
C ILE A 420 -10.08 6.90 6.06
N SER A 421 -9.27 6.18 6.83
CA SER A 421 -9.41 4.74 7.04
C SER A 421 -9.78 4.41 8.47
N THR A 422 -10.65 3.42 8.66
CA THR A 422 -10.82 2.74 9.96
C THR A 422 -10.49 1.27 9.81
N VAL A 423 -9.90 0.69 10.84
CA VAL A 423 -9.67 -0.75 10.89
C VAL A 423 -11.03 -1.43 11.10
N TRP A 424 -11.39 -2.42 10.29
CA TRP A 424 -12.59 -3.26 10.48
C TRP A 424 -13.96 -2.58 10.33
N ASN A 425 -14.37 -1.69 11.25
CA ASN A 425 -15.71 -1.10 11.26
C ASN A 425 -15.70 0.28 10.60
N LEU A 426 -16.24 0.38 9.39
CA LEU A 426 -16.43 1.68 8.75
C LEU A 426 -17.52 2.46 9.49
N PRO A 427 -17.39 3.79 9.66
CA PRO A 427 -18.44 4.62 10.28
C PRO A 427 -19.81 4.48 9.57
N SER A 428 -19.83 4.02 8.31
CA SER A 428 -21.06 3.68 7.59
C SER A 428 -21.88 2.58 8.27
N GLY A 429 -21.26 1.63 8.96
CA GLY A 429 -21.95 0.60 9.76
C GLY A 429 -22.77 1.20 10.91
N ILE A 430 -22.28 2.29 11.51
CA ILE A 430 -23.00 3.04 12.54
C ILE A 430 -24.19 3.79 11.94
N GLY A 431 -24.02 4.33 10.72
CA GLY A 431 -25.11 4.98 9.97
C GLY A 431 -26.23 4.02 9.58
N ALA A 432 -25.89 2.79 9.16
CA ALA A 432 -26.86 1.75 8.80
C ALA A 432 -27.60 1.19 10.03
N ALA A 433 -26.96 1.09 11.19
CA ALA A 433 -27.59 0.62 12.43
C ALA A 433 -28.57 1.62 13.07
N ARG A 434 -28.54 2.88 12.64
CA ARG A 434 -29.39 3.97 13.16
C ARG A 434 -30.61 4.27 12.28
N ALA A 435 -30.78 3.57 11.16
CA ALA A 435 -31.88 3.77 10.21
C ALA A 435 -33.10 2.90 10.51
#